data_AF-A0A2S7QK85-F1
#
_entry.id   AF-A0A2S7QK85-F1
#
_cell.length_a   1.000
_cell.length_b   1.000
_cell.length_c   1.000
_cell.angle_alpha   90.00
_cell.angle_beta   90.00
_cell.angle_gamma   90.00
#
_symmetry.space_group_name_H-M   'P 1'
#
loop_
_entity.id
_entity.type
_entity.pdbx_description
1 polymer ?
#
loop_
_entity_poly.entity_id
_entity_poly.type
_entity_poly.pdbx_seq_one_letter_code
_entity_poly.pdbx_strand_id
1 'polypeptide(L)'
;MPSPPHIPFLLHTLIELPASLNFFLNPSSQFAPSAPQAHAVIRQYALLLFSSSLISLIFVLRPVDGTSRNVAGALGVYHFGPLVRAGLRVWGGDRGGEKKGIVGGPWVHLVVHAVCGVELMSVFLGGERRS
;
A
#
# COMPACT_ATOMS: atom_id res chain seq x y z
N MET A 1 -1.61 1.84 29.75
CA MET A 1 -0.36 1.67 28.97
C MET A 1 -0.73 1.75 27.49
N PRO A 2 0.06 2.38 26.62
CA PRO A 2 -0.18 2.32 25.18
C PRO A 2 -0.16 0.86 24.70
N SER A 3 -1.04 0.52 23.76
CA SER A 3 -1.03 -0.81 23.13
C SER A 3 0.22 -0.93 22.24
N PRO A 4 0.85 -2.11 22.14
CA PRO A 4 1.97 -2.31 21.22
C PRO A 4 1.51 -2.00 19.79
N PRO A 5 2.34 -1.34 18.97
CA PRO A 5 1.94 -0.89 17.65
C PRO A 5 1.49 -2.07 16.78
N HIS A 6 0.34 -1.92 16.13
CA HIS A 6 -0.17 -2.95 15.24
C HIS A 6 0.60 -2.95 13.92
N ILE A 7 1.52 -3.90 13.82
CA ILE A 7 2.46 -4.07 12.70
C ILE A 7 1.77 -3.98 11.32
N PRO A 8 0.62 -4.61 11.05
CA PRO A 8 0.00 -4.57 9.73
C PRO A 8 -0.41 -3.15 9.29
N PHE A 9 -0.97 -2.35 10.19
CA PHE A 9 -1.33 -0.95 9.93
C PHE A 9 -0.08 -0.07 9.80
N LEU A 10 0.96 -0.36 10.60
CA LEU A 10 2.22 0.36 10.50
C LEU A 10 2.89 0.11 9.14
N LEU A 11 2.88 -1.13 8.65
CA LEU A 11 3.39 -1.49 7.33
C LEU A 11 2.65 -0.74 6.22
N HIS A 12 1.31 -0.70 6.26
CA HIS A 12 0.52 0.06 5.28
C HIS A 12 0.92 1.53 5.26
N THR A 13 0.99 2.17 6.44
CA THR A 13 1.40 3.58 6.55
C THR A 13 2.80 3.81 6.01
N LEU A 14 3.78 2.96 6.35
CA LEU A 14 5.17 3.12 5.91
C LEU A 14 5.35 2.93 4.39
N ILE A 15 4.56 2.07 3.76
CA ILE A 15 4.62 1.81 2.32
C ILE A 15 3.88 2.91 1.53
N GLU A 16 2.66 3.24 1.95
CA GLU A 16 1.77 4.10 1.15
C GLU A 16 2.00 5.59 1.40
N LEU A 17 2.53 6.00 2.57
CA LEU A 17 2.78 7.41 2.84
C LEU A 17 3.83 8.01 1.89
N PRO A 18 5.05 7.43 1.70
CA PRO A 18 6.00 7.94 0.72
C PRO A 18 5.48 7.87 -0.72
N ALA A 19 4.74 6.80 -1.05
CA ALA A 19 4.14 6.65 -2.38
C ALA A 19 3.11 7.75 -2.67
N SER A 20 2.23 8.05 -1.72
CA SER A 20 1.23 9.12 -1.83
C SER A 20 1.89 10.48 -2.05
N LEU A 21 2.94 10.81 -1.29
CA LEU A 21 3.69 12.05 -1.47
C LEU A 21 4.34 12.11 -2.85
N ASN A 22 4.94 11.01 -3.31
CA ASN A 22 5.54 10.95 -4.64
C ASN A 22 4.50 11.10 -5.77
N PHE A 23 3.33 10.48 -5.66
CA PHE A 23 2.26 10.62 -6.66
C PHE A 23 1.71 12.04 -6.71
N PHE A 24 1.62 12.70 -5.55
CA PHE A 24 1.13 14.07 -5.46
C PHE A 24 2.13 15.09 -6.05
N LEU A 25 3.39 14.99 -5.63
CA LEU A 25 4.46 15.93 -5.98
C LEU A 25 5.05 15.66 -7.37
N ASN A 26 5.16 14.39 -7.77
CA ASN A 26 5.82 13.95 -9.00
C ASN A 26 4.90 13.10 -9.92
N PRO A 27 3.70 13.59 -10.31
CA PRO A 27 2.73 12.80 -11.08
C PRO A 27 3.26 12.36 -12.46
N SER A 28 4.15 13.14 -13.08
CA SER A 28 4.76 12.79 -14.37
C SER A 28 5.62 11.53 -14.32
N SER A 29 6.09 11.12 -13.14
CA SER A 29 6.94 9.93 -12.97
C SER A 29 6.16 8.60 -13.00
N GLN A 30 4.83 8.65 -13.07
CA GLN A 30 3.99 7.45 -13.04
C GLN A 30 3.80 6.77 -14.39
N PHE A 31 4.05 7.49 -15.49
CA PHE A 31 3.86 7.02 -16.86
C PHE A 31 5.09 7.30 -17.71
N ALA A 32 5.43 6.34 -18.59
CA ALA A 32 6.44 6.50 -19.62
C ALA A 32 5.79 6.16 -20.99
N PRO A 33 5.60 7.13 -21.90
CA PRO A 33 5.91 8.57 -21.76
C PRO A 33 5.00 9.28 -20.74
N SER A 34 5.38 10.50 -20.36
CA SER A 34 4.57 11.38 -19.50
C SER A 34 3.15 11.56 -20.06
N ALA A 35 2.15 11.54 -19.18
CA ALA A 35 0.73 11.70 -19.52
C ALA A 35 0.09 12.84 -18.69
N PRO A 36 0.28 14.11 -19.08
CA PRO A 36 -0.22 15.27 -18.32
C PRO A 36 -1.73 15.26 -18.06
N GLN A 37 -2.51 14.72 -18.98
CA GLN A 37 -3.95 14.55 -18.85
C GLN A 37 -4.36 13.68 -17.66
N ALA A 38 -3.49 12.80 -17.18
CA ALA A 38 -3.74 11.94 -16.03
C ALA A 38 -3.34 12.58 -14.69
N HIS A 39 -2.64 13.73 -14.69
CA HIS A 39 -2.09 14.31 -13.46
C HIS A 39 -3.15 14.63 -12.40
N ALA A 40 -4.33 15.11 -12.80
CA ALA A 40 -5.43 15.37 -11.87
C ALA A 40 -5.88 14.08 -11.16
N VAL A 41 -6.04 12.99 -11.92
CA VAL A 41 -6.44 11.68 -11.40
C VAL A 41 -5.35 11.11 -10.49
N ILE A 42 -4.08 11.20 -10.88
CA ILE A 42 -2.94 10.73 -10.06
C ILE A 42 -2.89 11.49 -8.72
N ARG A 43 -3.07 12.81 -8.72
CA ARG A 43 -3.07 13.61 -7.49
C ARG A 43 -4.28 13.32 -6.61
N GLN A 44 -5.45 13.10 -7.19
CA GLN A 44 -6.63 12.67 -6.42
C GLN A 44 -6.41 11.29 -5.80
N TYR A 45 -5.83 10.36 -6.54
CA TYR A 45 -5.44 9.04 -6.04
C TYR A 45 -4.38 9.14 -4.93
N ALA A 46 -3.43 10.07 -5.06
CA ALA A 46 -2.44 10.36 -4.04
C ALA A 46 -3.08 10.85 -2.72
N LEU A 47 -4.08 11.74 -2.80
CA LEU A 47 -4.83 12.20 -1.62
C LEU A 47 -5.62 11.07 -0.96
N LEU A 48 -6.19 10.16 -1.75
CA LEU A 48 -6.88 8.98 -1.23
C LEU A 48 -5.91 8.07 -0.45
N LEU A 49 -4.69 7.85 -0.99
CA LEU A 49 -3.66 7.06 -0.30
C LEU A 49 -3.11 7.74 0.95
N PHE A 50 -2.95 9.05 0.90
CA PHE A 50 -2.57 9.82 2.07
C PHE A 50 -3.63 9.69 3.17
N SER A 51 -4.92 9.81 2.79
CA SER A 51 -6.03 9.61 3.71
C SER A 51 -6.07 8.20 4.30
N SER A 52 -5.87 7.15 3.49
CA SER A 52 -5.80 5.77 3.99
C SER A 52 -4.63 5.56 4.95
N SER A 53 -3.49 6.23 4.71
CA SER A 53 -2.32 6.20 5.59
C SER A 53 -2.60 6.87 6.95
N LEU A 54 -3.33 7.99 6.96
CA LEU A 54 -3.78 8.65 8.19
C LEU A 54 -4.77 7.79 8.96
N ILE A 55 -5.74 7.18 8.28
CA ILE A 55 -6.67 6.23 8.88
C ILE A 55 -5.86 5.09 9.51
N SER A 56 -4.97 4.45 8.75
CA SER A 56 -4.11 3.37 9.23
C SER A 56 -3.30 3.76 10.47
N LEU A 57 -2.76 4.99 10.53
CA LEU A 57 -2.01 5.49 11.68
C LEU A 57 -2.86 5.54 12.96
N ILE A 58 -4.15 5.86 12.86
CA ILE A 58 -5.09 5.77 13.99
C ILE A 58 -5.16 4.33 14.51
N PHE A 59 -5.16 3.36 13.60
CA PHE A 59 -5.21 1.93 13.92
C PHE A 59 -3.89 1.35 14.44
N VAL A 60 -2.75 2.02 14.24
CA VAL A 60 -1.45 1.63 14.83
C VAL A 60 -1.47 1.74 16.36
N LEU A 61 -2.11 2.79 16.89
CA LEU A 61 -2.00 3.18 18.31
C LEU A 61 -3.23 2.79 19.15
N ARG A 62 -4.26 2.18 18.53
CA ARG A 62 -5.50 1.78 19.20
C ARG A 62 -5.57 0.26 19.36
N PRO A 63 -6.28 -0.25 20.37
CA PRO A 63 -6.57 -1.68 20.47
C PRO A 63 -7.31 -2.23 19.24
N VAL A 64 -7.00 -3.46 18.83
CA VAL A 64 -7.74 -4.16 17.76
C VAL A 64 -9.13 -4.52 18.23
N ASP A 65 -10.15 -4.05 17.50
CA ASP A 65 -11.55 -4.40 17.66
C ASP A 65 -12.19 -4.79 16.32
N GLY A 66 -13.51 -4.96 16.28
CA GLY A 66 -14.25 -5.28 15.05
C GLY A 66 -14.05 -4.24 13.95
N THR A 67 -13.99 -2.95 14.30
CA THR A 67 -13.71 -1.86 13.35
C THR A 67 -12.31 -1.99 12.77
N SER A 68 -11.29 -2.30 13.60
CA SER A 68 -9.93 -2.56 13.12
C SER A 68 -9.92 -3.68 12.09
N ARG A 69 -10.67 -4.75 12.33
CA ARG A 69 -10.73 -5.88 11.38
C ARG A 69 -11.33 -5.47 10.05
N ASN A 70 -12.46 -4.76 10.06
CA ASN A 70 -13.11 -4.28 8.83
C ASN A 70 -12.21 -3.33 8.05
N VAL A 71 -11.52 -2.42 8.74
CA VAL A 71 -10.56 -1.51 8.10
C VAL A 71 -9.36 -2.26 7.56
N ALA A 72 -8.82 -3.24 8.28
CA ALA A 72 -7.75 -4.12 7.78
C ALA A 72 -8.20 -4.87 6.51
N GLY A 73 -9.45 -5.34 6.49
CA GLY A 73 -10.14 -5.88 5.31
C GLY A 73 -10.07 -4.92 4.11
N ALA A 74 -10.58 -3.70 4.29
CA ALA A 74 -10.60 -2.70 3.23
C ALA A 74 -9.20 -2.30 2.74
N LEU A 75 -8.24 -2.09 3.64
CA LEU A 75 -6.86 -1.75 3.30
C LEU A 75 -6.11 -2.92 2.64
N GLY A 76 -6.39 -4.17 3.03
CA GLY A 76 -5.78 -5.32 2.39
C GLY A 76 -6.24 -5.54 0.95
N VAL A 77 -7.53 -5.25 0.65
CA VAL A 77 -8.05 -5.29 -0.73
C VAL A 77 -7.28 -4.33 -1.65
N TYR A 78 -6.91 -3.15 -1.15
CA TYR A 78 -6.12 -2.19 -1.92
C TYR A 78 -4.81 -2.81 -2.45
N HIS A 79 -4.13 -3.64 -1.65
CA HIS A 79 -2.84 -4.21 -2.02
C HIS A 79 -2.90 -5.21 -3.18
N PHE A 80 -4.07 -5.72 -3.56
CA PHE A 80 -4.22 -6.53 -4.78
C PHE A 80 -3.85 -5.74 -6.05
N GLY A 81 -4.20 -4.45 -6.13
CA GLY A 81 -3.89 -3.62 -7.30
C GLY A 81 -2.39 -3.50 -7.56
N PRO A 82 -1.59 -3.01 -6.59
CA PRO A 82 -0.13 -3.00 -6.69
C PRO A 82 0.49 -4.38 -6.90
N LEU A 83 -0.05 -5.44 -6.29
CA LEU A 83 0.41 -6.82 -6.50
C LEU A 83 0.27 -7.27 -7.95
N VAL A 84 -0.92 -7.12 -8.53
CA VAL A 84 -1.16 -7.48 -9.94
C VAL A 84 -0.26 -6.65 -10.84
N ARG A 85 -0.17 -5.34 -10.62
CA ARG A 85 0.68 -4.45 -11.41
C ARG A 85 2.16 -4.84 -11.35
N ALA A 86 2.68 -5.15 -10.17
CA ALA A 86 4.06 -5.59 -9.99
C ALA A 86 4.30 -6.98 -10.58
N GLY A 87 3.36 -7.92 -10.40
CA GLY A 87 3.42 -9.27 -10.94
C GLY A 87 3.42 -9.29 -12.47
N LEU A 88 2.59 -8.46 -13.11
CA LEU A 88 2.59 -8.32 -14.58
C LEU A 88 3.93 -7.79 -15.11
N ARG A 89 4.60 -6.88 -14.39
CA ARG A 89 5.95 -6.40 -14.77
C ARG A 89 7.01 -7.49 -14.60
N VAL A 90 6.95 -8.24 -13.50
CA VAL A 90 7.85 -9.37 -13.26
C VAL A 90 7.68 -10.46 -14.34
N TRP A 91 6.43 -10.82 -14.67
CA TRP A 91 6.12 -11.84 -15.67
C TRP A 91 6.42 -11.38 -17.09
N GLY A 92 6.18 -10.10 -17.40
CA GLY A 92 6.47 -9.49 -18.70
C GLY A 92 7.96 -9.40 -19.05
N GLY A 93 8.85 -9.90 -18.16
CA GLY A 93 10.27 -10.01 -18.43
C GLY A 93 10.96 -8.66 -18.53
N ASP A 94 10.53 -7.68 -17.73
CA ASP A 94 11.04 -6.31 -17.69
C ASP A 94 12.58 -6.31 -17.48
N ARG A 95 13.30 -6.38 -18.60
CA ARG A 95 14.76 -6.35 -18.76
C ARG A 95 15.21 -4.99 -19.33
N GLY A 96 14.28 -4.03 -19.49
CA GLY A 96 14.49 -2.78 -20.20
C GLY A 96 14.55 -1.56 -19.29
N GLY A 97 15.78 -1.09 -19.00
CA GLY A 97 16.08 0.33 -18.83
C GLY A 97 15.89 0.94 -17.43
N GLU A 98 17.01 1.16 -16.75
CA GLU A 98 17.24 2.29 -15.82
C GLU A 98 16.10 2.57 -14.81
N LYS A 99 16.06 1.89 -13.67
CA LYS A 99 16.83 2.31 -12.48
C LYS A 99 17.16 1.07 -11.64
N LYS A 100 18.44 0.68 -11.63
CA LYS A 100 19.04 -0.20 -10.63
C LYS A 100 19.04 0.50 -9.26
N GLY A 101 17.87 0.59 -8.63
CA GLY A 101 17.75 0.86 -7.22
C GLY A 101 17.34 -0.44 -6.54
N ILE A 102 18.15 -0.93 -5.59
CA ILE A 102 17.78 -2.01 -4.66
C ILE A 102 16.48 -1.65 -3.91
N VAL A 103 16.14 -0.35 -3.86
CA VAL A 103 14.93 0.22 -3.29
C VAL A 103 14.03 0.72 -4.44
N GLY A 104 13.00 -0.04 -4.82
CA GLY A 104 11.96 0.42 -5.76
C GLY A 104 11.76 -0.39 -7.06
N GLY A 105 12.40 -1.56 -7.22
CA GLY A 105 12.14 -2.44 -8.37
C GLY A 105 10.79 -3.17 -8.31
N PRO A 106 10.26 -3.70 -9.43
CA PRO A 106 8.98 -4.43 -9.45
C PRO A 106 8.90 -5.58 -8.43
N TRP A 107 10.01 -6.29 -8.19
CA TRP A 107 10.10 -7.32 -7.16
C TRP A 107 9.93 -6.78 -5.75
N VAL A 108 10.53 -5.63 -5.43
CA VAL A 108 10.37 -4.99 -4.11
C VAL A 108 8.92 -4.63 -3.91
N HIS A 109 8.29 -3.98 -4.90
CA HIS A 109 6.86 -3.66 -4.85
C HIS A 109 6.00 -4.91 -4.65
N LEU A 110 6.28 -5.99 -5.38
CA LEU A 110 5.54 -7.24 -5.23
C LEU A 110 5.64 -7.78 -3.80
N VAL A 111 6.85 -7.88 -3.25
CA VAL A 111 7.09 -8.44 -1.91
C VAL A 111 6.47 -7.55 -0.83
N VAL A 112 6.71 -6.24 -0.85
CA VAL A 112 6.21 -5.36 0.22
C VAL A 112 4.69 -5.30 0.25
N HIS A 113 4.04 -5.24 -0.93
CA HIS A 113 2.57 -5.26 -0.99
C HIS A 113 1.99 -6.66 -0.71
N ALA A 114 2.72 -7.74 -1.01
CA ALA A 114 2.31 -9.10 -0.63
C ALA A 114 2.29 -9.26 0.88
N VAL A 115 3.41 -8.92 1.54
CA VAL A 115 3.53 -9.01 3.00
C VAL A 115 2.50 -8.12 3.67
N CYS A 116 2.39 -6.86 3.28
CA CYS A 116 1.41 -5.94 3.87
C CYS A 116 -0.03 -6.41 3.66
N GLY A 117 -0.37 -6.87 2.45
CA GLY A 117 -1.69 -7.42 2.15
C GLY A 117 -2.02 -8.67 2.99
N VAL A 118 -1.11 -9.63 3.07
CA VAL A 118 -1.29 -10.87 3.85
C VAL A 118 -1.46 -10.57 5.34
N GLU A 119 -0.65 -9.67 5.89
CA GLU A 119 -0.74 -9.27 7.30
C GLU A 119 -2.07 -8.59 7.63
N LEU A 120 -2.54 -7.67 6.78
CA LEU A 120 -3.85 -7.02 6.94
C LEU A 120 -5.00 -8.03 6.79
N MET A 121 -4.90 -8.98 5.85
CA MET A 121 -5.91 -10.03 5.68
C MET A 121 -5.93 -11.01 6.85
N SER A 122 -4.78 -11.28 7.46
CA SER A 122 -4.69 -12.10 8.66
C SER A 122 -5.43 -11.45 9.84
N VAL A 123 -5.35 -10.13 9.99
CA VAL A 123 -6.13 -9.38 11.01
C VAL A 123 -7.63 -9.46 10.71
N PHE A 124 -8.04 -9.28 9.46
CA PHE A 124 -9.44 -9.35 9.05
C PHE A 124 -10.06 -10.72 9.39
N LEU A 125 -9.38 -11.81 8.98
CA LEU A 125 -9.85 -13.19 9.13
C LEU A 125 -9.68 -13.74 10.56
N GLY A 126 -8.70 -13.25 11.34
CA GLY A 126 -8.27 -13.88 12.58
C GLY A 126 -9.26 -13.89 13.76
N GLY A 127 -10.31 -13.07 13.75
CA GLY A 127 -11.19 -12.92 14.91
C GLY A 127 -12.48 -13.76 14.90
N GLU A 128 -12.48 -14.93 14.25
CA GLU A 128 -13.54 -15.94 14.46
C GLU A 128 -13.26 -16.92 15.62
N ARG A 129 -12.09 -16.83 16.29
CA ARG A 129 -11.80 -17.68 17.46
C ARG A 129 -12.14 -17.00 18.77
N ARG A 130 -13.44 -16.93 19.09
CA ARG A 130 -14.05 -16.88 20.45
C ARG A 130 -15.53 -16.47 20.33
N SER A 131 -16.40 -17.47 20.17
CA SER A 131 -17.82 -17.42 20.54
C SER A 131 -17.98 -18.14 21.86
#